data_AF-A0A2E1X0G0-F1
#
_entry.id   AF-A0A2E1X0G0-F1
#
_cell.length_a   1.000
_cell.length_b   1.000
_cell.length_c   1.000
_cell.angle_alpha   90.00
_cell.angle_beta   90.00
_cell.angle_gamma   90.00
#
_symmetry.space_group_name_H-M   'P 1'
#
loop_
_entity.id
_entity.type
_entity.pdbx_description
1 polymer ?
#
loop_
_entity_poly.entity_id
_entity_poly.type
_entity_poly.pdbx_seq_one_letter_code
_entity_poly.pdbx_strand_id
1 'polypeptide(L)'
;MEAFVLDVEIEDQLVEKTGGKLQLTALMQKRIVELKRGARPLVEIDSTDLQEIVIQEILQDKVILAELEVSEASFLTDARKLSGDGDSDDEKEVYGSDLKKVKEERIKELSQFLNPTKE
;
A
#
# COMPACT_ATOMS: atom_id res chain seq x y z
N MET A 1 -31.28 4.90 3.47
CA MET A 1 -30.12 4.44 4.25
C MET A 1 -29.95 5.43 5.38
N GLU A 2 -30.26 5.03 6.60
CA GLU A 2 -29.83 5.83 7.76
C GLU A 2 -28.31 5.85 7.75
N ALA A 3 -27.73 7.04 7.88
CA ALA A 3 -26.29 7.16 8.07
C ALA A 3 -25.99 6.59 9.44
N PHE A 4 -25.32 5.44 9.47
CA PHE A 4 -24.79 4.87 10.70
C PHE A 4 -23.69 5.82 11.20
N VAL A 5 -23.95 6.47 12.34
CA VAL A 5 -22.99 7.35 13.01
C VAL A 5 -22.42 6.55 14.17
N LEU A 6 -21.12 6.23 14.08
CA LEU A 6 -20.39 5.66 15.19
C LEU A 6 -20.31 6.69 16.32
N ASP A 7 -20.40 6.21 17.55
CA ASP A 7 -20.01 7.03 18.69
C ASP A 7 -18.52 7.40 18.55
N VAL A 8 -18.22 8.68 18.77
CA VAL A 8 -16.85 9.22 18.62
C VAL A 8 -15.88 8.50 19.55
N GLU A 9 -16.30 8.15 20.77
CA GLU A 9 -15.45 7.44 21.74
C GLU A 9 -15.13 6.01 21.29
N ILE A 10 -16.08 5.37 20.59
CA ILE A 10 -15.89 4.02 20.04
C ILE A 10 -15.00 4.10 18.80
N GLU A 11 -15.20 5.09 17.92
CA GLU A 11 -14.34 5.30 16.76
C GLU A 11 -12.88 5.50 17.19
N ASP A 12 -12.62 6.35 18.17
CA ASP A 12 -11.26 6.62 18.64
C ASP A 12 -10.58 5.35 19.19
N GLN A 13 -11.31 4.53 19.96
CA GLN A 13 -10.79 3.24 20.44
C GLN A 13 -10.47 2.26 19.30
N LEU A 14 -11.34 2.20 18.29
CA LEU A 14 -11.11 1.35 17.11
C LEU A 14 -9.88 1.82 16.33
N VAL A 15 -9.71 3.13 16.17
CA VAL A 15 -8.56 3.74 15.49
C VAL A 15 -7.27 3.44 16.25
N GLU A 16 -7.27 3.56 17.58
CA GLU A 16 -6.12 3.21 18.43
C GLU A 16 -5.74 1.73 18.30
N LYS A 17 -6.73 0.83 18.33
CA LYS A 17 -6.51 -0.63 18.19
C LYS A 17 -6.00 -1.04 16.81
N THR A 18 -6.42 -0.35 15.74
CA THR A 18 -6.05 -0.70 14.36
C THR A 18 -4.83 0.04 13.83
N GLY A 19 -4.36 1.09 14.52
CA GLY A 19 -3.19 1.88 14.14
C GLY A 19 -3.49 3.11 13.28
N GLY A 20 -4.76 3.40 12.97
CA GLY A 20 -5.16 4.57 12.19
C GLY A 20 -6.47 4.42 11.43
N LYS A 21 -7.05 5.54 10.98
CA LYS A 21 -8.37 5.56 10.27
C LYS A 21 -8.37 4.79 8.95
N LEU A 22 -7.28 4.86 8.19
CA LEU A 22 -7.15 4.12 6.92
C LEU A 22 -7.08 2.61 7.16
N GLN A 23 -6.32 2.21 8.18
CA GLN A 23 -6.19 0.81 8.60
C GLN A 23 -7.51 0.26 9.14
N LEU A 24 -8.24 1.04 9.95
CA LEU A 24 -9.59 0.71 10.39
C LEU A 24 -10.52 0.47 9.20
N THR A 25 -10.54 1.40 8.25
CA THR A 25 -11.40 1.30 7.06
C THR A 25 -11.08 0.05 6.25
N ALA A 26 -9.79 -0.22 6.01
CA ALA A 26 -9.35 -1.40 5.27
C ALA A 26 -9.69 -2.71 6.00
N LEU A 27 -9.46 -2.77 7.32
CA LEU A 27 -9.78 -3.92 8.16
C LEU A 27 -11.29 -4.19 8.15
N MET A 28 -12.11 -3.15 8.36
CA MET A 28 -13.57 -3.27 8.32
C MET A 28 -14.05 -3.79 6.97
N GLN A 29 -13.58 -3.21 5.87
CA GLN A 29 -13.97 -3.64 4.52
C GLN A 29 -13.59 -5.09 4.27
N LYS A 30 -12.36 -5.49 4.59
CA LYS A 30 -11.89 -6.87 4.45
C LYS A 30 -12.76 -7.84 5.24
N ARG A 31 -13.02 -7.54 6.51
CA ARG A 31 -13.79 -8.42 7.39
C ARG A 31 -15.26 -8.53 6.97
N ILE A 32 -15.89 -7.44 6.56
CA ILE A 32 -17.26 -7.46 6.01
C ILE A 32 -17.33 -8.38 4.78
N VAL A 33 -16.32 -8.35 3.90
CA VAL A 33 -16.27 -9.23 2.72
C VAL A 33 -16.14 -10.70 3.13
N GLU A 34 -15.35 -11.03 4.15
CA GLU A 34 -15.24 -12.39 4.68
C GLU A 34 -16.58 -12.89 5.24
N LEU A 35 -17.26 -12.07 6.05
CA LEU A 35 -18.58 -12.41 6.59
C LEU A 35 -19.62 -12.61 5.47
N LYS A 36 -19.62 -11.73 4.44
CA LYS A 36 -20.48 -11.89 3.25
C LYS A 36 -20.19 -13.18 2.47
N ARG A 37 -18.96 -13.70 2.53
CA ARG A 37 -18.57 -14.98 1.92
C ARG A 37 -18.93 -16.20 2.78
N GLY A 38 -19.58 -16.00 3.93
CA GLY A 38 -20.01 -17.07 4.83
C GLY A 38 -19.02 -17.41 5.94
N ALA A 39 -18.03 -16.55 6.21
CA ALA A 39 -17.23 -16.68 7.42
C ALA A 39 -18.13 -16.52 8.65
N ARG A 40 -17.82 -17.28 9.71
CA ARG A 40 -18.56 -17.18 10.97
C ARG A 40 -18.08 -15.95 11.76
N PRO A 41 -18.99 -15.22 12.43
CA PRO A 41 -18.63 -14.25 13.45
C PRO A 41 -17.75 -14.88 14.53
N LEU A 42 -16.76 -14.14 15.02
CA LEU A 42 -15.84 -14.56 16.08
C LEU A 42 -16.33 -14.16 17.47
N VAL A 43 -17.43 -13.40 17.53
CA VAL A 43 -18.10 -12.95 18.75
C VAL A 43 -19.54 -13.44 18.72
N GLU A 44 -20.07 -13.76 19.90
CA GLU A 44 -21.48 -14.09 20.07
C GLU A 44 -22.26 -12.78 20.24
N ILE A 45 -23.02 -12.41 19.21
CA ILE A 45 -23.87 -11.22 19.20
C ILE A 45 -25.21 -11.54 18.51
N ASP A 46 -26.30 -11.06 19.10
CA ASP A 46 -27.66 -11.15 18.56
C ASP A 46 -27.95 -10.04 17.53
N SER A 47 -27.00 -9.78 16.62
CA SER A 47 -27.15 -8.80 15.54
C SER A 47 -26.83 -9.45 14.20
N THR A 48 -27.63 -9.09 13.19
CA THR A 48 -27.39 -9.46 11.80
C THR A 48 -26.60 -8.40 11.03
N ASP A 49 -26.35 -7.24 11.64
CA ASP A 49 -25.57 -6.19 11.00
C ASP A 49 -24.09 -6.56 10.98
N LEU A 50 -23.55 -6.69 9.77
CA LEU A 50 -22.16 -7.03 9.55
C LEU A 50 -21.21 -5.96 10.11
N GLN A 51 -21.61 -4.68 10.05
CA GLN A 51 -20.75 -3.61 10.57
C GLN A 51 -20.63 -3.71 12.09
N GLU A 52 -21.75 -3.91 12.79
CA GLU A 52 -21.79 -4.09 14.23
C GLU A 52 -20.98 -5.31 14.69
N ILE A 53 -21.11 -6.44 13.99
CA ILE A 53 -20.31 -7.65 14.26
C ILE A 53 -18.81 -7.33 14.17
N VAL A 54 -18.38 -6.67 13.09
CA VAL A 54 -16.96 -6.35 12.86
C VAL A 54 -16.42 -5.39 13.93
N ILE A 55 -17.20 -4.39 14.32
CA ILE A 55 -16.82 -3.45 15.39
C ILE A 55 -16.58 -4.22 16.69
N GLN A 56 -17.50 -5.12 17.06
CA GLN A 56 -17.37 -5.92 18.27
C GLN A 56 -16.18 -6.89 18.21
N GLU A 57 -15.92 -7.48 17.04
CA GLU A 57 -14.74 -8.32 16.84
C GLU A 57 -13.43 -7.55 17.03
N ILE A 58 -13.35 -6.30 16.57
CA ILE A 58 -12.16 -5.45 16.75
C ILE A 58 -12.05 -4.99 18.21
N LEU A 59 -13.15 -4.56 18.85
CA LEU A 59 -13.14 -4.14 20.25
C LEU A 59 -12.68 -5.26 21.19
N GLN A 60 -13.08 -6.51 20.91
CA GLN A 60 -12.70 -7.70 21.67
C GLN A 60 -11.36 -8.33 21.23
N ASP A 61 -10.59 -7.63 20.39
CA ASP A 61 -9.28 -8.06 19.89
C ASP A 61 -9.31 -9.45 19.20
N LYS A 62 -10.45 -9.81 18.60
CA LYS A 62 -10.62 -11.06 17.83
C LYS A 62 -10.17 -10.91 16.37
N VAL A 63 -10.20 -9.69 15.86
CA VAL A 63 -9.77 -9.32 14.51
C VAL A 63 -8.76 -8.20 14.62
N ILE A 64 -7.55 -8.46 14.12
CA ILE A 64 -6.44 -7.50 14.09
C ILE A 64 -5.80 -7.49 12.70
N LEU A 65 -5.08 -6.40 12.38
CA LEU A 65 -4.18 -6.42 11.24
C LEU A 65 -2.97 -7.29 11.60
N ALA A 66 -2.64 -8.24 10.74
CA ALA A 66 -1.42 -9.03 10.88
C ALA A 66 -0.19 -8.14 10.62
N GLU A 67 0.94 -8.50 11.21
CA GLU A 67 2.23 -7.93 10.78
C GLU A 67 2.42 -8.21 9.29
N LEU A 68 2.83 -7.20 8.53
CA LEU A 68 3.15 -7.39 7.12
C LEU A 68 4.27 -8.42 7.03
N GLU A 69 3.96 -9.60 6.50
CA GLU A 69 4.99 -10.55 6.10
C GLU A 69 5.86 -9.91 5.00
N VAL A 70 7.15 -10.23 4.98
CA VAL A 70 8.19 -9.59 4.16
C VAL A 70 7.84 -9.57 2.65
N SER A 71 6.99 -10.47 2.17
CA SER A 71 6.50 -10.47 0.78
C SER A 71 5.59 -9.29 0.46
N GLU A 72 4.92 -8.68 1.44
CA GLU A 72 4.02 -7.54 1.26
C GLU A 72 4.75 -6.19 1.35
N ALA A 73 6.00 -6.17 1.82
CA ALA A 73 6.83 -4.96 1.91
C ALA A 73 7.08 -4.33 0.52
N SER A 74 7.05 -5.12 -0.55
CA SER A 74 7.11 -4.60 -1.92
C SER A 74 5.93 -3.68 -2.22
N PHE A 75 4.71 -4.03 -1.80
CA PHE A 75 3.52 -3.23 -2.12
C PHE A 75 3.53 -1.85 -1.47
N LEU A 76 3.99 -1.73 -0.22
CA LEU A 76 4.14 -0.41 0.43
C LEU A 76 5.25 0.42 -0.22
N THR A 77 6.34 -0.23 -0.65
CA THR A 77 7.43 0.42 -1.37
C THR A 77 6.93 0.94 -2.72
N ASP A 78 6.17 0.12 -3.43
CA ASP A 78 5.57 0.45 -4.72
C ASP A 78 4.52 1.57 -4.57
N ALA A 79 3.70 1.54 -3.52
CA ALA A 79 2.74 2.60 -3.21
C ALA A 79 3.42 3.93 -2.86
N ARG A 80 4.52 3.92 -2.09
CA ARG A 80 5.31 5.13 -1.78
C ARG A 80 5.97 5.72 -3.02
N LYS A 81 6.47 4.86 -3.91
CA LYS A 81 6.99 5.25 -5.23
C LYS A 81 5.92 5.98 -6.05
N LEU A 82 4.70 5.45 -6.05
CA LEU A 82 3.58 6.03 -6.77
C LEU A 82 3.06 7.32 -6.12
N SER A 83 3.14 7.45 -4.79
CA SER A 83 2.68 8.65 -4.07
C SER A 83 3.65 9.83 -4.15
N GLY A 84 4.79 9.69 -4.83
CA GLY A 84 5.74 10.78 -5.07
C GLY A 84 6.51 11.27 -3.84
N ASP A 85 6.36 10.58 -2.70
CA ASP A 85 6.93 10.93 -1.40
C ASP A 85 8.05 9.94 -1.00
N GLY A 86 8.55 9.19 -1.98
CA GLY A 86 9.69 8.28 -1.84
C GLY A 86 11.01 9.05 -1.87
N ASP A 87 11.78 8.91 -0.80
CA ASP A 87 13.15 9.38 -0.65
C ASP A 87 13.99 9.08 -1.90
N SER A 88 14.64 10.12 -2.44
CA SER A 88 15.06 10.22 -3.83
C SER A 88 16.43 9.62 -4.14
N ASP A 89 16.84 8.54 -3.46
CA ASP A 89 18.23 8.06 -3.56
C ASP A 89 18.43 6.72 -4.30
N ASP A 90 17.40 5.89 -4.50
CA ASP A 90 17.63 4.53 -5.05
C ASP A 90 17.27 4.29 -6.53
N GLU A 91 16.91 5.31 -7.32
CA GLU A 91 16.43 5.12 -8.71
C GLU A 91 17.22 5.83 -9.82
N LYS A 92 18.55 5.93 -9.72
CA LYS A 92 19.36 6.51 -10.81
C LYS A 92 20.34 5.58 -11.53
N GLU A 93 20.34 4.28 -11.26
CA GLU A 93 21.40 3.40 -11.81
C GLU A 93 20.98 2.48 -12.97
N VAL A 94 19.68 2.28 -13.24
CA VAL A 94 19.27 1.24 -14.22
C VAL A 94 19.08 1.77 -15.65
N TYR A 95 18.56 2.99 -15.87
CA TYR A 95 18.30 3.49 -17.24
C TYR A 95 19.41 4.40 -17.80
N GLY A 96 20.31 4.90 -16.94
CA GLY A 96 21.36 5.84 -17.33
C GLY A 96 22.56 5.20 -18.01
N SER A 97 22.87 3.95 -17.68
CA SER A 97 24.09 3.27 -18.14
C SER A 97 24.06 2.97 -19.64
N ASP A 98 22.93 2.53 -20.18
CA ASP A 98 22.80 2.21 -21.60
C ASP A 98 22.64 3.46 -22.48
N LEU A 99 21.88 4.46 -22.03
CA LEU A 99 21.74 5.71 -22.79
C LEU A 99 23.06 6.50 -22.85
N LYS A 100 23.87 6.43 -21.78
CA LYS A 100 25.20 7.04 -21.73
C LYS A 100 26.17 6.34 -22.69
N LYS A 101 26.18 5.00 -22.73
CA LYS A 101 26.97 4.23 -23.71
C LYS A 101 26.60 4.58 -25.14
N VAL A 102 25.30 4.61 -25.47
CA VAL A 102 24.82 4.95 -26.81
C VAL A 102 25.22 6.38 -27.20
N LYS A 103 25.14 7.34 -26.27
CA LYS A 103 25.60 8.72 -26.53
C LYS A 103 27.10 8.81 -26.76
N GLU A 104 27.91 8.12 -25.96
CA GLU A 104 29.37 8.09 -26.11
C GLU A 104 29.81 7.45 -27.43
N GLU A 105 29.18 6.34 -27.83
CA GLU A 105 29.42 5.69 -29.13
C GLU A 105 29.08 6.61 -30.30
N ARG A 106 27.90 7.26 -30.27
CA ARG A 106 27.48 8.21 -31.31
C ARG A 106 28.42 9.41 -31.42
N ILE A 107 28.90 9.94 -30.29
CA ILE A 107 29.87 11.05 -30.28
C ILE A 107 31.21 10.60 -30.89
N LYS A 108 31.66 9.38 -30.59
CA LYS A 108 32.89 8.81 -31.14
C LYS A 108 32.80 8.60 -32.65
N GLU A 109 31.69 8.05 -33.15
CA GLU A 109 31.43 7.89 -34.59
C GLU A 109 31.41 9.23 -35.31
N LEU A 110 30.70 10.23 -34.76
CA LEU A 110 30.64 11.57 -35.32
C LEU A 110 32.01 12.24 -35.35
N SER A 111 32.80 12.08 -34.28
CA SER A 111 34.16 12.62 -34.22
C SER A 111 35.09 12.01 -35.28
N GLN A 112 34.99 10.70 -35.52
CA GLN A 112 35.75 10.03 -36.60
C GLN A 112 35.32 10.49 -37.99
N PHE A 113 34.03 10.77 -38.19
CA PHE A 113 33.52 11.31 -39.46
C PHE A 113 33.96 12.75 -39.72
N LEU A 114 34.01 13.59 -38.69
CA LEU A 114 34.33 15.02 -38.79
C LEU A 114 35.83 15.30 -38.86
N ASN A 115 36.68 14.44 -38.28
CA ASN A 115 38.13 14.49 -38.44
C ASN A 115 38.61 13.26 -39.24
N PRO A 116 38.40 13.21 -40.56
CA PRO A 116 39.17 12.28 -41.38
C PRO A 116 40.63 12.69 -41.18
N THR A 117 41.45 11.77 -40.65
CA THR A 117 42.89 11.98 -40.59
C THR A 117 43.33 12.38 -41.99
N LYS A 118 43.85 13.62 -42.10
CA LYS A 118 44.63 14.05 -43.25
C LYS A 118 45.80 13.10 -43.36
N GLU A 119 45.68 12.10 -44.22
CA GLU A 119 46.82 11.60 -45.00
C GLU A 119 47.06 12.55 -46.17
#